data_AF-X1EK87-F1
#
_entry.id   AF-X1EK87-F1
#
_cell.length_a   1.000
_cell.length_b   1.000
_cell.length_c   1.000
_cell.angle_alpha   90.00
_cell.angle_beta   90.00
_cell.angle_gamma   90.00
#
_symmetry.space_group_name_H-M   'P 1'
#
loop_
_entity.id
_entity.type
_entity.pdbx_description
1 polymer ?
#
loop_
_entity_poly.entity_id
_entity_poly.type
_entity_poly.pdbx_seq_one_letter_code
_entity_poly.pdbx_strand_id
1 'polypeptide(L)'
;TDLLKVLTREGVLINVSVRYWRANKKLNAGDLGLDPDKVSDRLISLGHKRLLPREATARLALVESRTHAFIEANTFPFLGGIAKFLPNPKLGEVQAKLAEFESEFAAARNAFIRNYANERNQALVEWEVMADSLAANPRALLAAIDDSFPTPDRLEEKFGFDIQLFQIAAPANLSRELVAAGEQEQVIEARRQAAREARQQIQADTSAFVGECVTSLRQQTAQLCEDMLHSMNSGKTQGVHQKTLNRLVRFIDQGRIQA
;
A
#
# COMPACT_ATOMS: atom_id res chain seq x y z
N THR A 1 -6.91 14.32 26.29
CA THR A 1 -7.85 15.22 25.59
C THR A 1 -7.23 16.00 24.44
N ASP A 2 -5.94 15.85 24.16
CA ASP A 2 -5.20 16.61 23.13
C ASP A 2 -5.01 15.85 21.80
N LEU A 3 -4.78 14.54 21.88
CA LEU A 3 -4.52 13.67 20.72
C LEU A 3 -5.69 13.63 19.71
N LEU A 4 -6.92 13.54 20.20
CA LEU A 4 -8.12 13.57 19.34
C LEU A 4 -8.28 14.91 18.61
N LYS A 5 -7.86 16.04 19.21
CA LYS A 5 -7.91 17.35 18.56
C LYS A 5 -6.86 17.45 17.44
N VAL A 6 -5.65 16.98 17.70
CA VAL A 6 -4.56 16.87 16.70
C VAL A 6 -4.98 15.98 15.54
N LEU A 7 -5.47 14.76 15.82
CA LEU A 7 -5.86 13.81 14.78
C LEU A 7 -7.05 14.27 13.92
N THR A 8 -7.98 15.04 14.49
CA THR A 8 -9.20 15.48 13.79
C THR A 8 -9.06 16.83 13.09
N ARG A 9 -8.08 17.67 13.45
CA ARG A 9 -7.87 19.01 12.86
C ARG A 9 -6.56 19.18 12.13
N GLU A 10 -5.54 18.40 12.46
CA GLU A 10 -4.17 18.64 12.00
C GLU A 10 -3.66 17.60 11.01
N GLY A 11 -4.47 16.62 10.58
CA GLY A 11 -4.08 15.71 9.51
C GLY A 11 -5.18 14.79 9.00
N VAL A 12 -4.79 13.91 8.08
CA VAL A 12 -5.61 12.87 7.46
C VAL A 12 -4.90 11.53 7.59
N LEU A 13 -5.63 10.42 7.47
CA LEU A 13 -4.99 9.12 7.26
C LEU A 13 -4.76 8.92 5.78
N ILE A 14 -3.61 8.36 5.43
CA ILE A 14 -3.24 8.01 4.08
C ILE A 14 -2.86 6.54 4.00
N ASN A 15 -3.31 5.89 2.93
CA ASN A 15 -2.85 4.57 2.50
C ASN A 15 -2.40 4.68 1.04
N VAL A 16 -1.21 4.16 0.75
CA VAL A 16 -0.67 4.12 -0.61
C VAL A 16 -0.28 2.70 -0.93
N SER A 17 -0.86 2.16 -2.02
CA SER A 17 -0.56 0.83 -2.53
C SER A 17 0.03 0.94 -3.93
N VAL A 18 1.21 0.37 -4.12
CA VAL A 18 1.82 0.22 -5.44
C VAL A 18 1.91 -1.28 -5.71
N ARG A 19 1.23 -1.75 -6.76
CA ARG A 19 1.15 -3.15 -7.12
C ARG A 19 1.59 -3.33 -8.56
N TYR A 20 2.39 -4.36 -8.81
CA TYR A 20 2.78 -4.75 -10.15
C TYR A 20 3.15 -6.24 -10.19
N TRP A 21 3.17 -6.83 -11.38
CA TRP A 21 3.57 -8.22 -11.56
C TRP A 21 5.09 -8.39 -11.37
N ARG A 22 5.49 -9.17 -10.37
CA ARG A 22 6.91 -9.41 -10.03
C ARG A 22 7.64 -10.41 -10.92
N ALA A 23 6.93 -11.02 -11.87
CA ALA A 23 7.45 -12.07 -12.75
C ALA A 23 8.16 -13.22 -12.01
N ASN A 24 7.67 -13.60 -10.83
CA ASN A 24 8.15 -14.75 -10.07
C ASN A 24 7.00 -15.70 -9.79
N LYS A 25 7.27 -17.00 -9.77
CA LYS A 25 6.32 -18.02 -9.34
C LYS A 25 7.01 -18.99 -8.39
N LYS A 26 6.25 -19.62 -7.49
CA LYS A 26 6.79 -20.66 -6.62
C LYS A 26 7.41 -21.76 -7.50
N LEU A 27 8.60 -22.21 -7.13
CA LEU A 27 9.22 -23.38 -7.74
C LEU A 27 8.66 -24.62 -7.05
N ASN A 28 8.07 -25.53 -7.83
CA ASN A 28 7.48 -26.76 -7.30
C ASN A 28 8.45 -27.93 -7.49
N ALA A 29 8.35 -28.95 -6.64
CA ALA A 29 9.15 -30.18 -6.75
C ALA A 29 9.06 -30.80 -8.15
N GLY A 30 7.84 -30.89 -8.69
CA GLY A 30 7.60 -31.44 -10.03
C GLY A 30 8.27 -30.65 -11.16
N ASP A 31 8.51 -29.34 -10.99
CA ASP A 31 9.24 -28.54 -11.99
C ASP A 31 10.68 -29.04 -12.18
N LEU A 32 11.27 -29.63 -11.13
CA LEU A 32 12.62 -30.19 -11.13
C LEU A 32 12.63 -31.72 -11.38
N GLY A 33 11.46 -32.33 -11.63
CA GLY A 33 11.31 -33.78 -11.73
C GLY A 33 11.37 -34.51 -10.38
N LEU A 34 11.23 -33.78 -9.27
CA LEU A 34 11.11 -34.37 -7.94
C LEU A 34 9.66 -34.77 -7.69
N ASP A 35 9.47 -35.89 -7.01
CA ASP A 35 8.18 -36.37 -6.52
C ASP A 35 7.68 -35.45 -5.38
N PRO A 36 6.58 -34.70 -5.56
CA PRO A 36 6.09 -33.76 -4.56
C PRO A 36 5.80 -34.41 -3.21
N ASP A 37 5.30 -35.64 -3.21
CA ASP A 37 4.92 -36.37 -1.98
C ASP A 37 6.15 -36.80 -1.16
N LYS A 38 7.35 -36.75 -1.76
CA LYS A 38 8.62 -37.07 -1.12
C LYS A 38 9.41 -35.84 -0.68
N VAL A 39 8.97 -34.64 -1.05
CA VAL A 39 9.61 -33.39 -0.64
C VAL A 39 8.93 -32.85 0.61
N SER A 40 9.64 -32.83 1.73
CA SER A 40 9.09 -32.30 2.98
C SER A 40 9.09 -30.77 2.98
N ASP A 41 7.91 -30.17 2.87
CA ASP A 41 7.72 -28.71 2.98
C ASP A 41 8.15 -28.11 4.33
N ARG A 42 8.31 -28.95 5.37
CA ARG A 42 8.80 -28.50 6.69
C ARG A 42 10.32 -28.35 6.74
N LEU A 43 11.05 -29.12 5.93
CA LEU A 43 12.51 -29.20 5.97
C LEU A 43 13.16 -28.58 4.73
N ILE A 44 12.44 -28.51 3.62
CA ILE A 44 12.94 -28.08 2.31
C ILE A 44 12.10 -26.92 1.81
N SER A 45 12.75 -25.83 1.42
CA SER A 45 12.14 -24.70 0.72
C SER A 45 12.83 -24.51 -0.63
N LEU A 46 12.09 -24.73 -1.72
CA LEU A 46 12.59 -24.61 -3.10
C LEU A 46 12.63 -23.16 -3.60
N GLY A 47 11.98 -22.23 -2.90
CA GLY A 47 11.94 -20.83 -3.28
C GLY A 47 11.08 -20.57 -4.53
N HIS A 48 11.62 -19.77 -5.46
CA HIS A 48 10.88 -19.22 -6.59
C HIS A 48 11.67 -19.33 -7.88
N LYS A 49 10.95 -19.58 -8.98
CA LYS A 49 11.46 -19.44 -10.34
C LYS A 49 11.12 -18.06 -10.88
N ARG A 50 12.08 -17.45 -11.57
CA ARG A 50 11.89 -16.18 -12.26
C ARG A 50 11.35 -16.44 -13.67
N LEU A 51 10.26 -15.79 -14.00
CA LEU A 51 9.69 -15.79 -15.35
C LEU A 51 10.38 -14.72 -16.20
N LEU A 52 10.79 -13.61 -15.59
CA LEU A 52 11.61 -12.59 -16.24
C LEU A 52 12.82 -12.23 -15.37
N PRO A 53 13.91 -11.72 -15.95
CA PRO A 53 15.04 -11.18 -15.20
C PRO A 53 14.60 -10.01 -14.29
N ARG A 54 15.39 -9.72 -13.25
CA ARG A 54 15.04 -8.69 -12.25
C ARG A 54 14.96 -7.31 -12.90
N GLU A 55 15.82 -7.08 -13.88
CA GLU A 55 16.03 -5.86 -14.64
C GLU A 55 14.75 -5.46 -15.39
N ALA A 56 13.99 -6.44 -15.90
CA ALA A 56 12.74 -6.21 -16.63
C ALA A 56 11.70 -5.43 -15.82
N THR A 57 11.69 -5.60 -14.49
CA THR A 57 10.75 -4.89 -13.59
C THR A 57 11.41 -3.83 -12.71
N ALA A 58 12.70 -3.53 -12.93
CA ALA A 58 13.49 -2.68 -12.03
C ALA A 58 12.94 -1.25 -11.91
N ARG A 59 12.43 -0.67 -12.99
CA ARG A 59 11.83 0.68 -12.96
C ARG A 59 10.57 0.73 -12.10
N LEU A 60 9.72 -0.28 -12.19
CA LEU A 60 8.51 -0.40 -11.36
C LEU A 60 8.88 -0.57 -9.88
N ALA A 61 9.88 -1.43 -9.60
CA ALA A 61 10.40 -1.64 -8.25
C ALA A 61 10.95 -0.34 -7.64
N LEU A 62 11.64 0.47 -8.45
CA LEU A 62 12.20 1.74 -8.01
C LEU A 62 11.12 2.75 -7.64
N VAL A 63 10.07 2.88 -8.45
CA VAL A 63 8.95 3.80 -8.16
C VAL A 63 8.22 3.36 -6.90
N GLU A 64 7.92 2.06 -6.75
CA GLU A 64 7.35 1.52 -5.51
C GLU A 64 8.21 1.87 -4.29
N SER A 65 9.51 1.55 -4.34
CA SER A 65 10.42 1.79 -3.21
C SER A 65 10.48 3.27 -2.83
N ARG A 66 10.60 4.16 -3.82
CA ARG A 66 10.61 5.62 -3.59
C ARG A 66 9.29 6.12 -3.01
N THR A 67 8.17 5.59 -3.49
CA THR A 67 6.83 5.94 -2.98
C THR A 67 6.69 5.56 -1.51
N HIS A 68 7.05 4.33 -1.14
CA HIS A 68 6.97 3.87 0.25
C HIS A 68 7.92 4.64 1.18
N ALA A 69 9.16 4.88 0.75
CA ALA A 69 10.13 5.66 1.52
C ALA A 69 9.67 7.10 1.72
N PHE A 70 9.13 7.74 0.68
CA PHE A 70 8.58 9.10 0.78
C PHE A 70 7.40 9.18 1.75
N ILE A 71 6.51 8.20 1.71
CA ILE A 71 5.37 8.13 2.62
C ILE A 71 5.83 7.87 4.06
N GLU A 72 6.76 6.97 4.28
CA GLU A 72 7.35 6.74 5.61
C GLU A 72 8.03 8.00 6.19
N ALA A 73 8.73 8.78 5.35
CA ALA A 73 9.38 10.01 5.78
C ALA A 73 8.40 11.16 6.12
N ASN A 74 7.19 11.14 5.57
CA ASN A 74 6.22 12.23 5.71
C ASN A 74 4.99 11.88 6.56
N THR A 75 4.93 10.68 7.13
CA THR A 75 3.77 10.21 7.89
C THR A 75 4.17 9.51 9.19
N PHE A 76 3.19 9.30 10.06
CA PHE A 76 3.34 8.53 11.30
C PHE A 76 2.56 7.23 11.26
N PRO A 77 3.13 6.12 11.74
CA PRO A 77 2.35 4.91 11.99
C PRO A 77 1.19 5.22 12.94
N PHE A 78 -0.03 4.94 12.50
CA PHE A 78 -1.27 5.08 13.27
C PHE A 78 -1.83 3.69 13.58
N LEU A 79 -2.35 3.49 14.80
CA LEU A 79 -2.91 2.21 15.27
C LEU A 79 -1.99 0.99 15.02
N GLY A 80 -0.73 1.07 15.42
CA GLY A 80 0.21 -0.05 15.24
C GLY A 80 0.63 -0.30 13.77
N GLY A 81 0.40 0.66 12.87
CA GLY A 81 0.79 0.57 11.46
C GLY A 81 -0.35 0.22 10.50
N ILE A 82 -1.59 0.10 11.01
CA ILE A 82 -2.79 -0.17 10.19
C ILE A 82 -3.03 0.99 9.20
N ALA A 83 -2.71 2.21 9.58
CA ALA A 83 -2.77 3.38 8.71
C ALA A 83 -1.58 4.30 8.96
N LYS A 84 -1.37 5.27 8.06
CA LYS A 84 -0.36 6.31 8.22
C LYS A 84 -1.03 7.67 8.38
N PHE A 85 -0.66 8.42 9.41
CA PHE A 85 -1.17 9.78 9.64
C PHE A 85 -0.30 10.80 8.92
N LEU A 86 -0.93 11.64 8.09
CA LEU A 86 -0.33 12.71 7.30
C LEU A 86 -0.78 14.07 7.83
N PRO A 87 0.14 14.92 8.34
CA PRO A 87 -0.21 16.26 8.77
C PRO A 87 -0.72 17.15 7.63
N ASN A 88 -1.73 17.98 7.91
CA ASN A 88 -2.35 18.90 6.95
C ASN A 88 -1.37 19.88 6.28
N PRO A 89 -0.39 20.48 6.99
CA PRO A 89 0.59 21.36 6.35
C PRO A 89 1.38 20.66 5.23
N LYS A 90 1.60 19.35 5.35
CA LYS A 90 2.31 18.53 4.35
C LYS A 90 1.40 17.96 3.25
N LEU A 91 0.07 18.12 3.38
CA LEU A 91 -0.89 17.44 2.50
C LEU A 91 -0.69 17.81 1.03
N GLY A 92 -0.57 19.11 0.73
CA GLY A 92 -0.41 19.59 -0.65
C GLY A 92 0.89 19.09 -1.28
N GLU A 93 2.01 19.20 -0.56
CA GLU A 93 3.32 18.70 -1.02
C GLU A 93 3.29 17.19 -1.27
N VAL A 94 2.74 16.42 -0.32
CA VAL A 94 2.67 14.96 -0.44
C VAL A 94 1.76 14.53 -1.57
N GLN A 95 0.60 15.19 -1.77
CA GLN A 95 -0.28 14.91 -2.90
C GLN A 95 0.39 15.20 -4.24
N ALA A 96 1.04 16.36 -4.38
CA ALA A 96 1.76 16.71 -5.60
C ALA A 96 2.86 15.67 -5.91
N LYS A 97 3.62 15.27 -4.90
CA LYS A 97 4.69 14.29 -5.08
C LYS A 97 4.18 12.89 -5.40
N LEU A 98 3.05 12.49 -4.82
CA LEU A 98 2.40 11.22 -5.15
C LEU A 98 1.86 11.20 -6.58
N ALA A 99 1.33 12.31 -7.09
CA ALA A 99 0.91 12.42 -8.49
C ALA A 99 2.09 12.28 -9.47
N GLU A 100 3.27 12.81 -9.11
CA GLU A 100 4.50 12.56 -9.87
C GLU A 100 4.86 11.08 -9.88
N PHE A 101 4.83 10.39 -8.73
CA PHE A 101 5.10 8.95 -8.67
C PHE A 101 4.08 8.11 -9.43
N GLU A 102 2.81 8.48 -9.41
CA GLU A 102 1.75 7.83 -10.17
C GLU A 102 2.01 7.95 -11.68
N SER A 103 2.40 9.14 -12.15
CA SER A 103 2.78 9.37 -13.55
C SER A 103 4.04 8.59 -13.95
N GLU A 104 5.08 8.60 -13.11
CA GLU A 104 6.30 7.79 -13.30
C GLU A 104 5.96 6.28 -13.37
N PHE A 105 5.08 5.80 -12.49
CA PHE A 105 4.61 4.43 -12.46
C PHE A 105 3.84 4.05 -13.73
N ALA A 106 2.90 4.90 -14.15
CA ALA A 106 2.13 4.69 -15.37
C ALA A 106 3.03 4.63 -16.61
N ALA A 107 4.04 5.51 -16.68
CA ALA A 107 5.03 5.49 -17.76
C ALA A 107 5.86 4.19 -17.74
N ALA A 108 6.32 3.75 -16.57
CA ALA A 108 7.06 2.50 -16.42
C ALA A 108 6.21 1.27 -16.77
N ARG A 109 4.94 1.23 -16.33
CA ARG A 109 3.97 0.20 -16.68
C ARG A 109 3.78 0.12 -18.19
N ASN A 110 3.49 1.24 -18.84
CA ASN A 110 3.22 1.27 -20.28
C ASN A 110 4.46 0.86 -21.09
N ALA A 111 5.67 1.25 -20.64
CA ALA A 111 6.92 0.80 -21.24
C ALA A 111 7.11 -0.72 -21.09
N PHE A 112 6.83 -1.27 -19.91
CA PHE A 112 6.91 -2.70 -19.66
C PHE A 112 5.92 -3.49 -20.53
N ILE A 113 4.64 -3.10 -20.56
CA ILE A 113 3.61 -3.79 -21.36
C ILE A 113 3.99 -3.81 -22.84
N ARG A 114 4.48 -2.67 -23.40
CA ARG A 114 4.92 -2.62 -24.80
C ARG A 114 6.07 -3.58 -25.10
N ASN A 115 6.98 -3.80 -24.15
CA ASN A 115 8.12 -4.70 -24.33
C ASN A 115 7.84 -6.14 -23.89
N TYR A 116 6.68 -6.41 -23.28
CA TYR A 116 6.40 -7.66 -22.58
C TYR A 116 6.56 -8.90 -23.47
N ALA A 117 6.06 -8.85 -24.71
CA ALA A 117 6.18 -9.97 -25.64
C ALA A 117 7.64 -10.31 -25.96
N ASN A 118 8.48 -9.29 -26.14
CA ASN A 118 9.90 -9.47 -26.40
C ASN A 118 10.63 -10.03 -25.17
N GLU A 119 10.38 -9.46 -23.98
CA GLU A 119 10.94 -9.97 -22.72
C GLU A 119 10.55 -11.42 -22.45
N ARG A 120 9.28 -11.79 -22.69
CA ARG A 120 8.80 -13.17 -22.57
C ARG A 120 9.56 -14.10 -23.52
N ASN A 121 9.69 -13.73 -24.80
CA ASN A 121 10.36 -14.58 -25.78
C ASN A 121 11.84 -14.78 -25.44
N GLN A 122 12.54 -13.72 -25.02
CA GLN A 122 13.94 -13.81 -24.58
C GLN A 122 14.08 -14.72 -23.36
N ALA A 123 13.21 -14.55 -22.36
CA ALA A 123 13.24 -15.39 -21.17
C ALA A 123 12.93 -16.87 -21.47
N LEU A 124 12.03 -17.16 -22.41
CA LEU A 124 11.75 -18.54 -22.83
C LEU A 124 12.96 -19.19 -23.51
N VAL A 125 13.71 -18.44 -24.34
CA VAL A 125 14.97 -18.93 -24.92
C VAL A 125 16.02 -19.22 -23.85
N GLU A 126 16.16 -18.34 -22.85
CA GLU A 126 17.06 -18.60 -21.71
C GLU A 126 16.65 -19.83 -20.90
N TRP A 127 15.34 -19.98 -20.66
CA TRP A 127 14.80 -21.16 -19.99
C TRP A 127 15.02 -22.43 -20.79
N GLU A 128 14.90 -22.40 -22.11
CA GLU A 128 15.17 -23.53 -23.00
C GLU A 128 16.61 -24.02 -22.86
N VAL A 129 17.58 -23.10 -22.87
CA VAL A 129 18.99 -23.43 -22.65
C VAL A 129 19.24 -24.04 -21.27
N MET A 130 18.58 -23.54 -20.22
CA MET A 130 18.76 -24.07 -18.87
C MET A 130 18.05 -25.40 -18.61
N ALA A 131 16.89 -25.62 -19.22
CA ALA A 131 15.99 -26.73 -18.90
C ALA A 131 16.67 -28.09 -19.07
N ASP A 132 17.51 -28.25 -20.10
CA ASP A 132 18.26 -29.48 -20.39
C ASP A 132 19.19 -29.91 -19.26
N SER A 133 19.70 -28.95 -18.48
CA SER A 133 20.61 -29.21 -17.36
C SER A 133 19.92 -29.27 -16.00
N LEU A 134 18.73 -28.68 -15.87
CA LEU A 134 18.08 -28.42 -14.59
C LEU A 134 17.03 -29.48 -14.23
N ALA A 135 16.28 -29.97 -15.22
CA ALA A 135 15.11 -30.81 -14.98
C ALA A 135 15.23 -32.16 -15.67
N ALA A 136 14.73 -33.21 -15.01
CA ALA A 136 14.64 -34.55 -15.59
C ALA A 136 13.71 -34.61 -16.82
N ASN A 137 12.76 -33.67 -16.93
CA ASN A 137 11.90 -33.50 -18.10
C ASN A 137 11.88 -32.02 -18.55
N PRO A 138 12.82 -31.61 -19.41
CA PRO A 138 12.94 -30.22 -19.88
C PRO A 138 11.66 -29.69 -20.53
N ARG A 139 10.97 -30.52 -21.33
CA ARG A 139 9.73 -30.12 -22.02
C ARG A 139 8.59 -29.78 -21.05
N ALA A 140 8.43 -30.60 -20.01
CA ALA A 140 7.40 -30.35 -18.99
C ALA A 140 7.70 -29.08 -18.20
N LEU A 141 8.97 -28.82 -17.86
CA LEU A 141 9.40 -27.57 -17.23
C LEU A 141 9.09 -26.37 -18.13
N LEU A 142 9.46 -26.41 -19.41
CA LEU A 142 9.22 -25.31 -20.35
C LEU A 142 7.72 -25.02 -20.53
N ALA A 143 6.89 -26.05 -20.67
CA ALA A 143 5.44 -25.87 -20.71
C ALA A 143 4.90 -25.21 -19.43
N ALA A 144 5.38 -25.64 -18.26
CA ALA A 144 4.99 -25.04 -16.99
C ALA A 144 5.47 -23.59 -16.83
N ILE A 145 6.65 -23.24 -17.36
CA ILE A 145 7.15 -21.87 -17.43
C ILE A 145 6.26 -21.04 -18.35
N ASP A 146 5.94 -21.55 -19.53
CA ASP A 146 5.13 -20.84 -20.51
C ASP A 146 3.71 -20.53 -20.00
N ASP A 147 3.04 -21.54 -19.43
CA ASP A 147 1.73 -21.41 -18.78
C ASP A 147 1.72 -20.47 -17.58
N SER A 148 2.90 -20.12 -17.05
CA SER A 148 3.03 -19.20 -15.92
C SER A 148 3.02 -17.73 -16.33
N PHE A 149 3.22 -17.42 -17.61
CA PHE A 149 3.11 -16.06 -18.11
C PHE A 149 1.64 -15.63 -18.20
N PRO A 150 1.25 -14.48 -17.63
CA PRO A 150 -0.10 -13.94 -17.83
C PRO A 150 -0.33 -13.53 -19.28
N THR A 151 -1.58 -13.62 -19.75
CA THR A 151 -1.97 -12.97 -21.00
C THR A 151 -1.87 -11.44 -20.86
N PRO A 152 -1.74 -10.67 -21.95
CA PRO A 152 -1.66 -9.21 -21.88
C PRO A 152 -2.80 -8.58 -21.07
N ASP A 153 -4.04 -9.00 -21.27
CA ASP A 153 -5.19 -8.45 -20.53
C ASP A 153 -5.09 -8.72 -19.02
N ARG A 154 -4.77 -9.97 -18.64
CA ARG A 154 -4.57 -10.35 -17.23
C ARG A 154 -3.31 -9.75 -16.61
N LEU A 155 -2.36 -9.34 -17.44
CA LEU A 155 -1.14 -8.70 -17.01
C LEU A 155 -1.45 -7.26 -16.60
N GLU A 156 -2.26 -6.53 -17.37
CA GLU A 156 -2.66 -5.15 -17.04
C GLU A 156 -3.35 -5.02 -15.67
N GLU A 157 -4.23 -5.96 -15.34
CA GLU A 157 -4.94 -6.01 -14.04
C GLU A 157 -4.00 -6.15 -12.84
N LYS A 158 -2.75 -6.60 -13.05
CA LYS A 158 -1.76 -6.78 -11.97
C LYS A 158 -1.07 -5.48 -11.58
N PHE A 159 -1.27 -4.40 -12.32
CA PHE A 159 -0.70 -3.09 -12.04
C PHE A 159 -1.71 -2.19 -11.35
N GLY A 160 -1.28 -1.49 -10.30
CA GLY A 160 -2.11 -0.53 -9.58
C GLY A 160 -1.25 0.46 -8.83
N PHE A 161 -1.68 1.72 -8.82
CA PHE A 161 -1.15 2.77 -7.97
C PHE A 161 -2.34 3.45 -7.32
N ASP A 162 -2.60 3.08 -6.06
CA ASP A 162 -3.81 3.45 -5.35
C ASP A 162 -3.45 4.37 -4.19
N ILE A 163 -4.02 5.58 -4.16
CA ILE A 163 -3.91 6.53 -3.05
C ILE A 163 -5.28 6.68 -2.40
N GLN A 164 -5.35 6.43 -1.09
CA GLN A 164 -6.58 6.58 -0.31
C GLN A 164 -6.33 7.55 0.84
N LEU A 165 -7.20 8.56 0.95
CA LEU A 165 -7.18 9.53 2.04
C LEU A 165 -8.46 9.40 2.86
N PHE A 166 -8.30 9.29 4.19
CA PHE A 166 -9.42 9.20 5.11
C PHE A 166 -9.38 10.36 6.10
N GLN A 167 -10.53 11.01 6.29
CA GLN A 167 -10.68 12.05 7.29
C GLN A 167 -11.10 11.44 8.63
N ILE A 168 -10.40 11.80 9.70
CA ILE A 168 -10.81 11.47 11.06
C ILE A 168 -11.83 12.53 11.50
N ALA A 169 -13.10 12.16 11.61
CA ALA A 169 -14.15 13.06 12.09
C ALA A 169 -14.12 13.15 13.63
N ALA A 170 -14.16 14.37 14.18
CA ALA A 170 -14.36 14.56 15.61
C ALA A 170 -15.83 14.28 15.97
N PRO A 171 -16.11 13.70 17.15
CA PRO A 171 -17.45 13.63 17.71
C PRO A 171 -18.12 15.02 17.77
N ALA A 172 -19.42 15.09 17.46
CA ALA A 172 -20.17 16.34 17.24
C ALA A 172 -20.16 17.32 18.42
N ASN A 173 -19.98 16.82 19.64
CA ASN A 173 -19.85 17.61 20.86
C ASN A 173 -18.50 18.33 20.96
N LEU A 174 -17.42 17.74 20.43
CA LEU A 174 -16.09 18.36 20.38
C LEU A 174 -16.02 19.46 19.29
N SER A 175 -16.83 19.35 18.24
CA SER A 175 -16.81 20.24 17.08
C SER A 175 -17.28 21.68 17.39
N ARG A 176 -18.20 21.85 18.36
CA ARG A 176 -18.79 23.16 18.70
C ARG A 176 -17.85 24.09 19.48
N GLU A 177 -16.96 23.54 20.32
CA GLU A 177 -16.03 24.34 21.13
C GLU A 177 -14.83 24.87 20.33
N LEU A 178 -14.56 24.32 19.14
CA LEU A 178 -13.23 24.44 18.52
C LEU A 178 -13.17 25.43 17.34
N VAL A 179 -14.29 25.97 16.84
CA VAL A 179 -14.37 26.77 15.59
C VAL A 179 -13.59 28.12 15.63
N ALA A 180 -12.99 28.51 16.75
CA ALA A 180 -12.46 29.86 16.95
C ALA A 180 -10.99 30.16 16.54
N ALA A 181 -10.27 29.31 15.80
CA ALA A 181 -8.84 29.57 15.50
C ALA A 181 -8.46 29.35 14.02
N GLY A 182 -8.26 30.50 13.36
CA GLY A 182 -7.43 30.89 12.20
C GLY A 182 -6.89 29.86 11.19
N GLU A 183 -6.98 30.26 9.91
CA GLU A 183 -6.50 29.62 8.66
C GLU A 183 -7.39 28.52 8.09
N GLN A 184 -8.38 28.92 7.28
CA GLN A 184 -9.41 27.98 6.84
C GLN A 184 -9.79 27.94 5.36
N GLU A 185 -9.50 28.89 4.48
CA GLU A 185 -10.09 28.78 3.12
C GLU A 185 -9.38 27.79 2.19
N GLN A 186 -8.05 27.89 2.03
CA GLN A 186 -7.32 27.00 1.12
C GLN A 186 -7.28 25.54 1.62
N VAL A 187 -7.15 25.37 2.94
CA VAL A 187 -7.14 24.04 3.57
C VAL A 187 -8.54 23.41 3.56
N ILE A 188 -9.62 24.18 3.76
CA ILE A 188 -10.98 23.64 3.64
C ILE A 188 -11.27 23.22 2.20
N GLU A 189 -10.84 23.98 1.21
CA GLU A 189 -11.12 23.64 -0.18
C GLU A 189 -10.34 22.39 -0.62
N ALA A 190 -9.06 22.28 -0.25
CA ALA A 190 -8.28 21.05 -0.45
C ALA A 190 -8.90 19.84 0.29
N ARG A 191 -9.41 20.03 1.52
CA ARG A 191 -10.13 19.01 2.28
C ARG A 191 -11.41 18.56 1.59
N ARG A 192 -12.21 19.51 1.08
CA ARG A 192 -13.46 19.21 0.37
C ARG A 192 -13.18 18.52 -0.96
N GLN A 193 -12.14 18.92 -1.67
CA GLN A 193 -11.68 18.32 -2.91
C GLN A 193 -11.32 16.83 -2.71
N ALA A 194 -10.44 16.52 -1.76
CA ALA A 194 -10.04 15.15 -1.46
C ALA A 194 -11.22 14.26 -1.03
N ALA A 195 -12.17 14.81 -0.26
CA ALA A 195 -13.38 14.09 0.14
C ALA A 195 -14.35 13.84 -1.03
N ARG A 196 -14.40 14.74 -2.02
CA ARG A 196 -15.21 14.59 -3.24
C ARG A 196 -14.59 13.56 -4.18
N GLU A 197 -13.28 13.61 -4.39
CA GLU A 197 -12.54 12.67 -5.25
C GLU A 197 -12.58 11.25 -4.70
N ALA A 198 -12.39 11.06 -3.39
CA ALA A 198 -12.56 9.76 -2.75
C ALA A 198 -13.99 9.21 -2.94
N ARG A 199 -15.03 10.04 -2.82
CA ARG A 199 -16.43 9.62 -3.04
C ARG A 199 -16.72 9.26 -4.49
N GLN A 200 -16.17 9.98 -5.45
CA GLN A 200 -16.35 9.70 -6.87
C GLN A 200 -15.64 8.39 -7.27
N GLN A 201 -14.44 8.14 -6.75
CA GLN A 201 -13.71 6.90 -7.01
C GLN A 201 -14.38 5.66 -6.36
N ILE A 202 -15.06 5.84 -5.23
CA ILE A 202 -15.78 4.78 -4.50
C ILE A 202 -17.12 4.40 -5.17
N GLN A 203 -17.70 5.31 -5.96
CA GLN A 203 -19.04 5.12 -6.55
C GLN A 203 -19.07 4.14 -7.74
N ALA A 204 -17.93 3.79 -8.33
CA ALA A 204 -17.92 2.98 -9.55
C ALA A 204 -18.13 1.48 -9.32
N ASP A 205 -17.67 0.87 -8.21
CA ASP A 205 -17.73 -0.61 -8.06
C ASP A 205 -18.08 -1.15 -6.66
N THR A 206 -18.28 -0.32 -5.63
CA THR A 206 -18.08 -0.80 -4.24
C THR A 206 -19.22 -0.49 -3.27
N SER A 207 -20.46 -0.34 -3.72
CA SER A 207 -21.55 0.12 -2.82
C SER A 207 -22.01 -0.91 -1.77
N ALA A 208 -21.97 -2.22 -2.08
CA ALA A 208 -22.41 -3.26 -1.14
C ALA A 208 -21.27 -3.74 -0.21
N PHE A 209 -20.07 -3.95 -0.76
CA PHE A 209 -18.91 -4.42 -0.01
C PHE A 209 -18.33 -3.36 0.94
N VAL A 210 -18.34 -2.07 0.54
CA VAL A 210 -17.98 -0.96 1.44
C VAL A 210 -19.01 -0.79 2.55
N GLY A 211 -20.27 -1.15 2.34
CA GLY A 211 -21.28 -1.13 3.40
C GLY A 211 -20.91 -2.05 4.57
N GLU A 212 -20.56 -3.31 4.27
CA GLU A 212 -20.12 -4.28 5.28
C GLU A 212 -18.73 -3.95 5.84
N CYS A 213 -17.77 -3.54 5.00
CA CYS A 213 -16.45 -3.14 5.47
C CYS A 213 -16.46 -1.85 6.31
N VAL A 214 -17.27 -0.84 5.96
CA VAL A 214 -17.41 0.39 6.75
C VAL A 214 -18.19 0.11 8.02
N THR A 215 -19.18 -0.79 8.01
CA THR A 215 -19.88 -1.19 9.22
C THR A 215 -18.93 -1.95 10.15
N SER A 216 -18.12 -2.86 9.61
CA SER A 216 -17.09 -3.60 10.35
C SER A 216 -15.98 -2.68 10.87
N LEU A 217 -15.47 -1.75 10.06
CA LEU A 217 -14.50 -0.74 10.46
C LEU A 217 -15.09 0.22 11.50
N ARG A 218 -16.35 0.63 11.37
CA ARG A 218 -17.04 1.46 12.39
C ARG A 218 -17.22 0.71 13.69
N GLN A 219 -17.58 -0.57 13.64
CA GLN A 219 -17.75 -1.41 14.82
C GLN A 219 -16.40 -1.67 15.50
N GLN A 220 -15.35 -1.97 14.74
CA GLN A 220 -14.00 -2.13 15.26
C GLN A 220 -13.44 -0.80 15.79
N THR A 221 -13.72 0.34 15.12
CA THR A 221 -13.31 1.67 15.60
C THR A 221 -14.06 2.06 16.87
N ALA A 222 -15.36 1.74 16.98
CA ALA A 222 -16.15 1.99 18.18
C ALA A 222 -15.66 1.14 19.36
N GLN A 223 -15.41 -0.15 19.14
CA GLN A 223 -14.81 -1.04 20.13
C GLN A 223 -13.43 -0.53 20.56
N LEU A 224 -12.60 -0.06 19.63
CA LEU A 224 -11.28 0.49 19.93
C LEU A 224 -11.36 1.81 20.72
N CYS A 225 -12.37 2.63 20.45
CA CYS A 225 -12.64 3.85 21.23
C CYS A 225 -13.14 3.51 22.63
N GLU A 226 -13.97 2.48 22.79
CA GLU A 226 -14.38 1.95 24.09
C GLU A 226 -13.19 1.36 24.86
N ASP A 227 -12.31 0.61 24.19
CA ASP A 227 -11.11 0.04 24.78
C ASP A 227 -10.11 1.14 25.18
N MET A 228 -9.97 2.20 24.39
CA MET A 228 -9.19 3.40 24.76
C MET A 228 -9.80 4.11 25.96
N LEU A 229 -11.12 4.30 26.00
CA LEU A 229 -11.83 4.90 27.15
C LEU A 229 -11.68 4.01 28.40
N HIS A 230 -11.74 2.69 28.24
CA HIS A 230 -11.57 1.73 29.31
C HIS A 230 -10.13 1.69 29.83
N SER A 231 -9.13 1.78 28.94
CA SER A 231 -7.72 1.91 29.28
C SER A 231 -7.43 3.22 30.03
N MET A 232 -8.05 4.33 29.62
CA MET A 232 -7.93 5.63 30.28
C MET A 232 -8.58 5.62 31.68
N ASN A 233 -9.70 4.91 31.86
CA ASN A 233 -10.41 4.82 33.13
C ASN A 233 -9.82 3.77 34.11
N SER A 234 -9.13 2.75 33.61
CA SER A 234 -8.56 1.65 34.41
C SER A 234 -7.08 1.83 34.78
N GLY A 235 -6.42 2.86 34.25
CA GLY A 235 -5.02 3.18 34.59
C GLY A 235 -3.97 2.15 34.14
N LYS A 236 -4.36 1.14 33.34
CA LYS A 236 -3.45 0.13 32.78
C LYS A 236 -3.16 0.44 31.32
N THR A 237 -2.01 1.06 31.08
CA THR A 237 -1.50 1.37 29.73
C THR A 237 -0.94 0.11 29.06
N GLN A 238 -1.79 -0.57 28.28
CA GLN A 238 -1.36 -1.58 27.29
C GLN A 238 -1.67 -1.18 25.84
N GLY A 239 -1.91 0.10 25.57
CA GLY A 239 -2.08 0.64 24.21
C GLY A 239 -1.62 2.08 24.12
N VAL A 240 -0.79 2.38 23.11
CA VAL A 240 -0.15 3.68 22.80
C VAL A 240 0.89 4.12 23.85
N HIS A 241 2.15 3.69 23.64
CA HIS A 241 3.29 4.16 24.42
C HIS A 241 3.41 5.70 24.37
N GLN A 242 3.50 6.37 25.52
CA GLN A 242 3.73 7.82 25.67
C GLN A 242 4.86 8.37 24.78
N LYS A 243 5.86 7.53 24.45
CA LYS A 243 6.95 7.84 23.52
C LYS A 243 6.47 8.14 22.09
N THR A 244 5.45 7.44 21.60
CA THR A 244 4.85 7.66 20.27
C THR A 244 4.09 8.97 20.23
N LEU A 245 3.35 9.29 21.30
CA LEU A 245 2.66 10.57 21.49
C LEU A 245 3.65 11.75 21.50
N ASN A 246 4.74 11.64 22.26
CA ASN A 246 5.75 12.69 22.33
C ASN A 246 6.51 12.88 21.01
N ARG A 247 6.62 11.83 20.17
CA ARG A 247 7.18 11.94 18.81
C ARG A 247 6.23 12.66 17.85
N LEU A 248 4.93 12.38 17.94
CA LEU A 248 3.91 13.03 17.13
C LEU A 248 3.86 14.54 17.40
N VAL A 249 3.81 14.94 18.68
CA VAL A 249 3.81 16.36 19.09
C VAL A 249 5.06 17.08 18.57
N ARG A 250 6.25 16.53 18.79
CA ARG A 250 7.51 17.14 18.30
C ARG A 250 7.56 17.33 16.79
N PHE A 251 7.01 16.39 16.02
CA PHE A 251 7.03 16.51 14.57
C PHE A 251 6.03 17.54 14.04
N ILE A 252 4.87 17.65 14.68
CA ILE A 252 3.89 18.71 14.38
C ILE A 252 4.50 20.08 14.70
N ASP A 253 5.21 20.20 15.81
CA ASP A 253 5.92 21.43 16.19
C ASP A 253 7.02 21.77 15.18
N GLN A 254 7.78 20.78 14.69
CA GLN A 254 8.79 20.99 13.65
C GLN A 254 8.20 21.42 12.30
N GLY A 255 7.02 20.89 11.94
CA GLY A 255 6.30 21.28 10.73
C GLY A 255 5.72 22.71 10.78
N ARG A 256 5.49 23.27 11.98
CA ARG A 256 5.04 24.66 12.17
C ARG A 256 6.15 25.70 12.05
N ILE A 257 7.41 25.30 12.24
CA ILE A 257 8.57 26.23 12.26
C ILE A 257 9.13 26.46 10.84
N GLN A 258 8.73 25.64 9.85
CA GLN A 258 9.20 25.72 8.46
C GLN A 258 8.15 26.28 7.48
N ALA A 259 6.98 26.70 7.96
CA ALA A 259 5.97 27.46 7.21
C ALA A 259 6.08 28.94 7.57
#